data_AF-A0A838HV65-F1
#
_entry.id   AF-A0A838HV65-F1
#
_cell.length_a   1.000
_cell.length_b   1.000
_cell.length_c   1.000
_cell.angle_alpha   90.00
_cell.angle_beta   90.00
_cell.angle_gamma   90.00
#
_symmetry.space_group_name_H-M   'P 1'
#
loop_
_entity.id
_entity.type
_entity.pdbx_description
1 polymer ?
#
loop_
_entity_poly.entity_id
_entity_poly.type
_entity_poly.pdbx_seq_one_letter_code
_entity_poly.pdbx_strand_id
1 'polypeptide(L)'
;MQHLRAHDRVVVAFEGPTAWVLLVGPHDEGSRRADVYTALYQLAGVDLPEMPRTKPPCCDEDDQPPAVDGEVLDDLVRRTRSFHR
;
A
#
# COMPACT_ATOMS: atom_id res chain seq x y z
N MET A 1 -13.94 12.24 4.88
CA MET A 1 -13.06 11.10 4.60
C MET A 1 -13.60 10.41 3.34
N GLN A 2 -12.84 10.35 2.26
CA GLN A 2 -13.34 9.81 0.98
C GLN A 2 -13.17 8.28 0.99
N HIS A 3 -14.28 7.57 1.13
CA HIS A 3 -14.35 6.11 0.99
C HIS A 3 -14.86 5.79 -0.42
N LEU A 4 -14.50 4.62 -0.98
CA LEU A 4 -15.06 4.22 -2.27
C LEU A 4 -16.58 3.98 -2.13
N ARG A 5 -16.94 3.07 -1.21
CA ARG A 5 -18.31 2.76 -0.77
C ARG A 5 -18.26 2.21 0.65
N ALA A 6 -19.14 2.67 1.54
CA ALA A 6 -19.19 2.22 2.94
C ALA A 6 -17.79 2.18 3.60
N HIS A 7 -17.30 0.99 3.95
CA HIS A 7 -16.00 0.77 4.58
C HIS A 7 -14.89 0.41 3.58
N ASP A 8 -15.19 0.30 2.29
CA ASP A 8 -14.21 -0.08 1.29
C ASP A 8 -13.19 1.04 1.03
N ARG A 9 -11.94 0.61 0.80
CA ARG A 9 -10.83 1.41 0.30
C ARG A 9 -10.40 0.87 -1.05
N VAL A 10 -9.86 1.78 -1.86
CA VAL A 10 -9.07 1.43 -3.04
C VAL A 10 -7.63 1.78 -2.74
N VAL A 11 -6.74 0.82 -2.90
CA VAL A 11 -5.29 1.06 -2.88
C VAL A 11 -4.86 1.28 -4.32
N VAL A 12 -4.31 2.47 -4.59
CA VAL A 12 -3.90 2.91 -5.93
C VAL A 12 -2.43 3.27 -5.91
N ALA A 13 -1.69 2.81 -6.92
CA ALA A 13 -0.35 3.31 -7.23
C ALA A 13 -0.42 4.25 -8.44
N PHE A 14 0.43 5.27 -8.46
CA PHE A 14 0.50 6.24 -9.53
C PHE A 14 1.86 6.17 -10.23
N GLU A 15 1.83 6.10 -11.55
CA GLU A 15 3.00 6.17 -12.42
C GLU A 15 2.77 7.29 -13.43
N GLY A 16 3.29 8.49 -13.12
CA GLY A 16 2.96 9.70 -13.87
C GLY A 16 1.45 9.97 -13.86
N PRO A 17 0.78 10.11 -15.02
CA PRO A 17 -0.67 10.32 -15.10
C PRO A 17 -1.48 9.02 -14.93
N THR A 18 -0.81 7.85 -14.90
CA THR A 18 -1.48 6.56 -14.87
C THR A 18 -1.78 6.15 -13.44
N ALA A 19 -3.03 5.74 -13.18
CA ALA A 19 -3.46 5.19 -11.91
C ALA A 19 -3.70 3.68 -12.03
N TRP A 20 -3.03 2.90 -11.18
CA TRP A 20 -3.12 1.45 -11.12
C TRP A 20 -3.88 1.03 -9.87
N VAL A 21 -5.01 0.34 -10.02
CA VAL A 21 -5.74 -0.24 -8.89
C VAL A 21 -5.04 -1.52 -8.45
N LEU A 22 -4.51 -1.52 -7.23
CA LEU A 22 -3.82 -2.68 -6.65
C LEU A 22 -4.80 -3.57 -5.87
N LEU A 23 -5.63 -2.96 -5.02
CA LEU A 23 -6.56 -3.66 -4.14
C LEU A 23 -7.86 -2.87 -3.97
N VAL A 24 -8.97 -3.60 -3.82
CA VAL A 24 -10.25 -3.06 -3.35
C VAL A 24 -10.76 -3.97 -2.24
N GLY A 25 -11.11 -3.41 -1.09
CA GLY A 25 -11.63 -4.19 0.04
C GLY A 25 -11.92 -3.35 1.28
N PRO A 26 -12.49 -3.94 2.33
CA PRO A 26 -12.90 -3.23 3.52
C PRO A 26 -11.70 -2.79 4.37
N HIS A 27 -11.79 -1.61 4.99
CA HIS A 27 -10.99 -1.23 6.15
C HIS A 27 -11.72 -1.69 7.41
N ASP A 28 -11.15 -2.67 8.10
CA ASP A 28 -11.74 -3.31 9.29
C ASP A 28 -10.67 -3.51 10.37
N GLU A 29 -10.57 -2.52 11.26
CA GLU A 29 -9.63 -2.52 12.38
C GLU A 29 -9.89 -3.67 13.38
N GLY A 30 -11.08 -4.27 13.37
CA GLY A 30 -11.44 -5.41 14.20
C GLY A 30 -11.06 -6.77 13.62
N SER A 31 -10.74 -6.85 12.32
CA SER A 31 -10.42 -8.09 11.63
C SER A 31 -9.25 -7.91 10.65
N ARG A 32 -8.03 -8.15 11.15
CA ARG A 32 -6.80 -8.13 10.32
C ARG A 32 -6.90 -9.03 9.08
N ARG A 33 -7.69 -10.11 9.11
CA ARG A 33 -7.88 -10.99 7.95
C ARG A 33 -8.73 -10.35 6.86
N ALA A 34 -9.74 -9.57 7.22
CA ALA A 34 -10.64 -8.92 6.27
C ALA A 34 -10.06 -7.60 5.75
N ASP A 35 -9.23 -6.94 6.56
CA ASP A 35 -8.67 -5.62 6.33
C ASP A 35 -7.78 -5.53 5.07
N VAL A 36 -8.11 -4.56 4.21
CA VAL A 36 -7.41 -4.28 2.95
C VAL A 36 -5.96 -3.82 3.14
N TYR A 37 -5.63 -3.15 4.24
CA TYR A 37 -4.25 -2.78 4.53
C TYR A 37 -3.45 -4.00 4.95
N THR A 38 -4.02 -4.93 5.72
CA THR A 38 -3.31 -6.19 6.02
C THR A 38 -2.96 -6.95 4.73
N ALA A 39 -3.88 -6.99 3.75
CA ALA A 39 -3.60 -7.56 2.44
C ALA A 39 -2.48 -6.79 1.70
N LEU A 40 -2.41 -5.46 1.82
CA LEU A 40 -1.32 -4.66 1.25
C LEU A 40 0.05 -4.99 1.87
N TYR A 41 0.14 -5.15 3.20
CA TYR A 41 1.40 -5.54 3.85
C TYR A 41 1.86 -6.92 3.39
N GLN A 42 0.92 -7.88 3.29
CA GLN A 42 1.21 -9.22 2.72
C GLN A 42 1.66 -9.15 1.26
N LEU A 43 1.03 -8.30 0.45
CA LEU A 43 1.41 -8.07 -0.95
C LEU A 43 2.85 -7.53 -1.07
N ALA A 44 3.19 -6.56 -0.22
CA ALA A 44 4.54 -6.04 -0.10
C ALA A 44 5.50 -7.02 0.61
N GLY A 45 4.99 -8.15 1.12
CA GLY A 45 5.67 -9.16 1.92
C GLY A 45 6.51 -8.57 3.06
N VAL A 46 5.87 -7.66 3.79
CA VAL A 46 6.34 -7.08 5.04
C VAL A 46 5.33 -7.41 6.13
N ASP A 47 5.82 -7.57 7.36
CA ASP A 47 4.93 -7.79 8.50
C ASP A 47 4.11 -6.54 8.82
N LEU A 48 2.89 -6.76 9.32
CA LEU A 48 2.06 -5.67 9.79
C LEU A 48 2.72 -5.07 11.05
N PRO A 49 3.04 -3.77 11.07
CA PRO A 49 3.69 -3.16 12.24
C PRO A 49 2.76 -3.19 13.46
N GLU A 50 3.33 -3.52 14.62
CA GLU A 50 2.60 -3.56 15.90
C GLU A 50 2.36 -2.16 16.48
N MET A 51 3.24 -1.22 16.15
CA MET A 51 3.15 0.17 16.62
C MET A 51 2.72 1.11 15.51
N PRO A 52 2.03 2.23 15.86
CA PRO A 52 1.70 3.27 14.91
C PRO A 52 2.96 3.79 14.20
N ARG A 53 2.90 3.92 12.88
CA ARG A 53 3.95 4.57 12.09
C ARG A 53 4.08 6.02 12.54
N THR A 54 5.26 6.42 12.98
CA THR A 54 5.64 7.85 12.94
C THR A 54 5.84 8.21 11.48
N LYS A 55 5.09 9.21 10.99
CA LYS A 55 5.19 9.64 9.58
C LYS A 55 6.57 10.30 9.38
N PRO A 56 7.55 9.68 8.69
CA PRO A 56 8.70 10.41 8.17
C PRO A 56 8.22 11.52 7.23
N PRO A 57 9.01 12.61 7.11
CA PRO A 57 8.78 13.62 6.09
C PRO A 57 8.69 12.95 4.70
N CYS A 58 7.82 13.48 3.84
CA CYS A 58 7.60 12.93 2.50
C CYS A 58 8.75 13.23 1.54
N CYS A 59 9.52 14.28 1.83
CA CYS A 59 10.68 14.71 1.09
C CYS A 59 11.87 14.86 2.03
N ASP A 60 13.09 14.81 1.49
CA ASP A 60 14.30 15.20 2.20
C ASP A 60 14.42 16.74 2.31
N GLU A 61 15.58 17.22 2.79
CA GLU A 61 15.85 18.66 2.96
C GLU A 61 15.86 19.44 1.63
N ASP A 62 15.96 18.74 0.48
CA ASP A 62 16.01 19.29 -0.87
C ASP A 62 14.67 19.11 -1.64
N ASP A 63 13.58 18.85 -0.92
CA ASP A 63 12.24 18.56 -1.46
C ASP A 63 12.18 17.35 -2.41
N GLN A 64 13.18 16.46 -2.38
CA GLN A 64 13.18 15.27 -3.22
C GLN A 64 12.42 14.12 -2.55
N PRO A 65 11.62 13.35 -3.31
CA PRO A 65 11.02 12.13 -2.77
C PRO A 65 12.12 11.12 -2.42
N PRO A 66 11.88 10.24 -1.42
CA PRO A 66 12.84 9.20 -1.08
C PRO A 66 13.14 8.33 -2.30
N ALA A 67 14.42 8.09 -2.56
CA ALA A 67 14.86 7.17 -3.60
C ALA A 67 14.41 5.74 -3.26
N VAL A 68 13.68 5.11 -4.17
CA VAL A 68 13.29 3.70 -4.05
C VAL A 68 14.15 2.90 -5.02
N ASP A 69 14.77 1.83 -4.53
CA ASP A 69 15.55 0.91 -5.35
C ASP A 69 14.66 0.22 -6.40
N GLY A 70 15.14 0.16 -7.64
CA GLY A 70 14.46 -0.51 -8.75
C GLY A 70 14.20 -2.00 -8.48
N GLU A 71 15.11 -2.69 -7.78
CA GLU A 71 14.91 -4.10 -7.43
C GLU A 71 13.73 -4.31 -6.48
N VAL A 72 13.50 -3.36 -5.56
CA VAL A 72 12.36 -3.38 -4.64
C VAL A 72 11.05 -3.19 -5.40
N LEU A 73 11.04 -2.32 -6.42
CA LEU A 73 9.86 -2.11 -7.28
C LEU A 73 9.55 -3.36 -8.11
N ASP A 74 10.56 -3.96 -8.74
CA ASP A 74 10.39 -5.18 -9.54
C ASP A 74 9.85 -6.34 -8.70
N ASP A 75 10.35 -6.50 -7.48
CA ASP A 75 9.87 -7.50 -6.53
C ASP A 75 8.40 -7.26 -6.13
N LEU A 76 8.02 -6.02 -5.84
CA LEU A 76 6.63 -5.66 -5.52
C LEU A 76 5.69 -5.97 -6.70
N VAL A 77 6.09 -5.62 -7.93
CA VAL A 77 5.31 -5.92 -9.15
C VAL A 77 5.14 -7.43 -9.32
N ARG A 78 6.22 -8.20 -9.13
CA ARG A 78 6.19 -9.67 -9.20
C ARG A 78 5.22 -10.27 -8.18
N ARG A 79 5.30 -9.85 -6.92
CA ARG A 79 4.40 -10.32 -5.84
C ARG A 79 2.94 -9.97 -6.15
N THR A 80 2.71 -8.77 -6.68
CA THR A 80 1.37 -8.32 -7.07
C THR A 80 0.76 -9.20 -8.14
N ARG A 81 1.53 -9.58 -9.16
CA ARG A 81 1.06 -10.48 -10.22
C ARG A 81 0.77 -11.89 -9.74
N SER A 82 1.48 -12.37 -8.73
CA SER A 82 1.27 -13.71 -8.14
C SER A 82 0.22 -13.73 -7.03
N PHE A 83 -0.29 -12.58 -6.60
CA PHE A 83 -1.18 -12.48 -5.47
C PHE A 83 -2.59 -12.94 -5.84
N HIS A 84 -2.98 -14.09 -5.32
CA HIS A 84 -4.33 -14.61 -5.37
C HIS A 84 -4.89 -14.64 -3.95
N ARG A 85 -6.07 -14.06 -3.76
CA ARG A 85 -6.72 -13.89 -2.45
C ARG A 85 -7.58 -15.10 -2.09
#